data_AF-A0A1U8PS22-F1
#
_entry.id   AF-A0A1U8PS22-F1
#
_cell.length_a   1.000
_cell.length_b   1.000
_cell.length_c   1.000
_cell.angle_alpha   90.00
_cell.angle_beta   90.00
_cell.angle_gamma   90.00
#
_symmetry.space_group_name_H-M   'P 1'
#
loop_
_entity.id
_entity.type
_entity.pdbx_description
1 polymer ?
#
loop_
_entity_poly.entity_id
_entity_poly.type
_entity_poly.pdbx_seq_one_letter_code
_entity_poly.pdbx_strand_id
1 'polypeptide(L)'
;MARQSFRDNRFHKKHSSDLLMRIQFAKEKQSVTNLPQTKLEEFEDVKEEAVMTTLRSALDFYSTIQADDGHWPGDYGGPMFLLPGLVITLYVTGALNTVLSKEHQYEICRYLYNHQNRDGGWGLHIEGPSTMFGTVLNYVSLKLLGECAEGGERAIEKARKWILEHDSFQKFVNK
;
A
#
# COMPACT_ATOMS: atom_id res chain seq x y z
N MET A 1 15.55 -0.54 -4.24
CA MET A 1 15.41 0.91 -3.94
C MET A 1 13.95 1.32 -3.71
N ALA A 2 13.01 1.11 -4.65
CA ALA A 2 11.61 1.56 -4.51
C ALA A 2 10.85 1.00 -3.27
N ARG A 3 10.90 -0.33 -3.04
CA ARG A 3 10.26 -0.95 -1.85
C ARG A 3 10.76 -0.38 -0.53
N GLN A 4 12.07 -0.16 -0.41
CA GLN A 4 12.68 0.40 0.79
C GLN A 4 12.27 1.86 0.97
N SER A 5 12.32 2.67 -0.09
CA SER A 5 11.85 4.06 -0.06
C SER A 5 10.39 4.16 0.38
N PHE A 6 9.50 3.28 -0.11
CA PHE A 6 8.12 3.23 0.39
C PHE A 6 8.06 2.86 1.86
N ARG A 7 8.81 1.83 2.31
CA ARG A 7 8.86 1.42 3.73
C ARG A 7 9.27 2.58 4.64
N ASP A 8 10.29 3.33 4.25
CA ASP A 8 10.84 4.44 5.04
C ASP A 8 9.86 5.62 5.10
N ASN A 9 9.10 5.84 4.04
CA ASN A 9 8.15 6.95 3.92
C ASN A 9 6.69 6.59 4.22
N ARG A 10 6.39 5.33 4.57
CA ARG A 10 5.03 4.78 4.68
C ARG A 10 4.07 5.55 5.59
N PHE A 11 4.60 6.33 6.54
CA PHE A 11 3.79 7.13 7.45
C PHE A 11 3.44 8.53 6.91
N HIS A 12 4.19 9.02 5.92
CA HIS A 12 3.94 10.29 5.24
C HIS A 12 3.26 10.09 3.89
N LYS A 13 3.53 8.96 3.24
CA LYS A 13 2.95 8.58 1.95
C LYS A 13 2.35 7.18 2.03
N LYS A 14 1.03 7.14 2.20
CA LYS A 14 0.27 5.91 2.41
C LYS A 14 0.09 5.08 1.14
N HIS A 15 0.05 5.73 -0.03
CA HIS A 15 -0.14 5.06 -1.32
C HIS A 15 1.18 4.62 -1.94
N SER A 16 1.22 3.40 -2.49
CA SER A 16 2.41 2.80 -3.11
C SER A 16 2.92 3.57 -4.35
N SER A 17 2.05 4.39 -4.95
CA SER A 17 2.30 5.28 -6.10
C SER A 17 2.69 4.56 -7.39
N ASP A 18 2.49 3.25 -7.49
CA ASP A 18 2.81 2.45 -8.68
C ASP A 18 4.26 2.56 -9.15
N LEU A 19 5.20 2.94 -8.29
CA LEU A 19 6.55 3.31 -8.74
C LEU A 19 7.27 2.16 -9.44
N LEU A 20 7.10 0.92 -8.95
CA LEU A 20 7.67 -0.26 -9.61
C LEU A 20 7.08 -0.49 -11.01
N MET A 21 5.76 -0.36 -11.14
CA MET A 21 5.08 -0.45 -12.43
C MET A 21 5.58 0.63 -13.39
N ARG A 22 5.65 1.89 -12.95
CA ARG A 22 6.15 3.02 -13.76
C ARG A 22 7.58 2.81 -14.25
N ILE A 23 8.47 2.27 -13.39
CA ILE A 23 9.85 1.93 -13.77
C ILE A 23 9.86 0.83 -14.84
N GLN A 24 8.99 -0.17 -14.72
CA GLN A 24 8.87 -1.25 -15.70
C GLN A 24 8.42 -0.71 -17.07
N PHE A 25 7.33 0.07 -17.10
CA PHE A 25 6.82 0.69 -18.32
C PHE A 25 7.84 1.60 -19.01
N ALA A 26 8.54 2.44 -18.24
CA ALA A 26 9.58 3.31 -18.78
C ALA A 26 10.72 2.52 -19.44
N LYS A 27 11.12 1.39 -18.83
CA LYS A 27 12.15 0.50 -19.37
C LYS A 27 11.69 -0.18 -20.66
N GLU A 28 10.47 -0.71 -20.68
CA GLU A 28 9.91 -1.43 -21.84
C GLU A 28 9.76 -0.52 -23.06
N LYS A 29 9.31 0.72 -22.87
CA LYS A 29 9.14 1.69 -23.95
C LYS A 29 10.42 2.44 -24.33
N GLN A 30 11.55 2.13 -23.68
CA GLN A 30 12.82 2.85 -23.85
C GLN A 30 12.66 4.37 -23.73
N SER A 31 11.69 4.79 -22.93
CA SER A 31 11.32 6.20 -22.85
C SER A 31 12.33 6.94 -21.99
N VAL A 32 13.03 7.89 -22.61
CA VAL A 32 13.89 8.86 -21.92
C VAL A 32 13.04 10.10 -21.66
N THR A 33 12.18 10.08 -20.65
CA THR A 33 11.50 11.31 -20.21
C THR A 33 12.50 12.21 -19.47
N ASN A 34 13.27 12.98 -20.23
CA ASN A 34 14.10 14.09 -19.74
C ASN A 34 13.45 15.42 -20.15
N LEU A 35 12.19 15.64 -19.78
CA LEU A 35 11.56 16.93 -20.01
C LEU A 35 11.87 17.88 -18.84
N PRO A 36 12.28 19.12 -19.13
CA PRO A 36 12.61 20.08 -18.09
C PRO A 36 11.36 20.37 -17.24
N GLN A 37 11.50 20.25 -15.91
CA GLN A 37 10.46 20.66 -14.98
C GLN A 37 10.48 22.19 -14.84
N THR A 38 9.41 22.85 -15.27
CA THR A 38 9.21 24.27 -15.00
C THR A 38 8.76 24.43 -13.55
N LYS A 39 9.63 24.95 -12.68
CA LYS A 39 9.22 25.38 -11.33
C LYS A 39 8.69 26.80 -11.43
N LEU A 40 7.42 26.99 -11.08
CA LEU A 40 6.83 28.32 -10.91
C LEU A 40 6.99 28.74 -9.45
N GLU A 41 7.38 30.00 -9.20
CA GLU A 41 7.35 30.58 -7.86
C GLU A 41 5.92 30.94 -7.46
N GLU A 42 5.65 31.01 -6.16
CA GLU A 42 4.31 31.04 -5.54
C GLU A 42 3.45 32.27 -5.92
N PHE A 43 3.97 33.21 -6.72
CA PHE A 43 3.31 34.46 -7.12
C PHE A 43 3.62 34.92 -8.56
N GLU A 44 4.13 34.05 -9.44
CA GLU A 44 4.38 34.40 -10.84
C GLU A 44 3.12 34.21 -11.70
N ASP A 45 2.80 35.18 -12.57
CA ASP A 45 1.71 35.04 -13.54
C ASP A 45 1.97 33.82 -14.44
N VAL A 46 0.98 32.94 -14.54
CA VAL A 46 1.07 31.71 -15.33
C VAL A 46 1.11 32.07 -16.82
N LYS A 47 2.30 31.98 -17.42
CA LYS A 47 2.52 32.20 -18.85
C LYS A 47 1.99 31.03 -19.67
N GLU A 48 1.39 31.32 -20.83
CA GLU A 48 0.89 30.29 -21.77
C GLU A 48 1.95 29.24 -22.13
N GLU A 49 3.20 29.69 -22.34
CA GLU A 49 4.33 28.81 -22.62
C GLU A 49 4.61 27.80 -21.50
N ALA A 50 4.48 28.23 -20.24
CA ALA A 50 4.66 27.35 -19.09
C ALA A 50 3.54 26.29 -19.02
N VAL A 51 2.31 26.68 -19.35
CA VAL A 51 1.17 25.74 -19.45
C VAL A 51 1.43 24.71 -20.56
N MET A 52 1.79 25.16 -21.76
CA MET A 52 2.03 24.28 -22.90
C MET A 52 3.19 23.32 -22.67
N THR A 53 4.26 23.78 -22.03
CA THR A 53 5.41 22.92 -21.66
C THR A 53 5.01 21.87 -20.63
N THR A 54 4.24 22.26 -19.62
CA THR A 54 3.74 21.35 -18.57
C THR A 54 2.77 20.32 -19.15
N LEU A 55 1.85 20.74 -20.02
CA LEU A 55 0.89 19.85 -20.67
C LEU A 55 1.59 18.81 -21.54
N ARG A 56 2.56 19.22 -22.37
CA ARG A 56 3.36 18.27 -23.18
C ARG A 56 4.09 17.27 -22.28
N SER A 57 4.70 17.75 -21.20
CA SER A 57 5.39 16.88 -20.24
C SER A 57 4.46 15.88 -19.56
N ALA A 58 3.24 16.29 -19.22
CA ALA A 58 2.23 15.42 -18.65
C ALA A 58 1.75 14.37 -19.66
N LEU A 59 1.49 14.78 -20.90
CA LEU A 59 1.06 13.88 -21.98
C LEU A 59 2.16 12.86 -22.32
N ASP A 60 3.41 13.33 -22.42
CA ASP A 60 4.56 12.46 -22.68
C ASP A 60 4.71 11.46 -21.53
N PHE A 61 4.64 11.90 -20.27
CA PHE A 61 4.66 11.00 -19.11
C PHE A 61 3.52 9.97 -19.16
N TYR A 62 2.27 10.40 -19.35
CA TYR A 62 1.13 9.48 -19.38
C TYR A 62 1.19 8.50 -20.57
N SER A 63 1.78 8.90 -21.70
CA SER A 63 2.02 8.00 -22.82
C SER A 63 3.00 6.87 -22.46
N THR A 64 3.97 7.13 -21.55
CA THR A 64 4.91 6.09 -21.11
C THR A 64 4.24 4.98 -20.29
N ILE A 65 3.20 5.29 -19.53
CA ILE A 65 2.56 4.32 -18.62
C ILE A 65 1.29 3.68 -19.20
N GLN A 66 0.96 3.92 -20.47
CA GLN A 66 -0.14 3.24 -21.17
C GLN A 66 0.23 1.76 -21.45
N ALA A 67 -0.67 0.81 -21.21
CA ALA A 67 -0.49 -0.59 -21.60
C ALA A 67 -0.61 -0.79 -23.12
N ASP A 68 -0.13 -1.93 -23.62
CA ASP A 68 -0.08 -2.25 -25.06
C ASP A 68 -1.47 -2.37 -25.72
N ASP A 69 -2.50 -2.67 -24.92
CA ASP A 69 -3.91 -2.71 -25.34
C ASP A 69 -4.60 -1.33 -25.18
N GLY A 70 -3.86 -0.30 -24.78
CA GLY A 70 -4.32 1.08 -24.69
C GLY A 70 -4.86 1.53 -23.33
N HIS A 71 -4.97 0.65 -22.31
CA HIS A 71 -5.46 1.05 -20.98
C HIS A 71 -4.37 1.70 -20.11
N TRP A 72 -4.74 2.29 -18.96
CA TRP A 72 -3.80 2.80 -17.95
C TRP A 72 -3.92 2.00 -16.66
N PRO A 73 -2.96 1.11 -16.35
CA PRO A 73 -2.97 0.39 -15.08
C PRO A 73 -2.63 1.35 -13.93
N GLY A 74 -3.15 1.03 -12.74
CA GLY A 74 -2.86 1.78 -11.51
C GLY A 74 -3.31 1.05 -10.26
N ASP A 75 -2.68 1.37 -9.13
CA ASP A 75 -3.06 0.89 -7.81
C ASP A 75 -4.47 1.37 -7.47
N TYR A 76 -5.36 0.42 -7.24
CA TYR A 76 -6.75 0.66 -6.81
C TYR A 76 -7.01 0.04 -5.43
N GLY A 77 -6.01 0.12 -4.55
CA GLY A 77 -6.11 -0.26 -3.16
C GLY A 77 -6.87 0.76 -2.29
N GLY A 78 -6.66 0.66 -0.98
CA GLY A 78 -7.24 1.57 0.01
C GLY A 78 -7.96 0.82 1.12
N PRO A 79 -9.03 0.06 0.85
CA PRO A 79 -9.73 -0.71 1.87
C PRO A 79 -8.85 -1.79 2.51
N MET A 80 -8.82 -1.84 3.85
CA MET A 80 -7.98 -2.77 4.63
C MET A 80 -8.74 -4.01 5.11
N PHE A 81 -9.87 -4.34 4.49
CA PHE A 81 -10.71 -5.49 4.85
C PHE A 81 -11.00 -6.47 3.69
N LEU A 82 -10.55 -6.15 2.47
CA LEU A 82 -10.70 -7.05 1.31
C LEU A 82 -9.73 -8.23 1.37
N LEU A 83 -8.44 -7.92 1.56
CA LEU A 83 -7.38 -8.93 1.63
C LEU A 83 -7.59 -9.93 2.78
N PRO A 84 -8.02 -9.52 3.99
CA PRO A 84 -8.41 -10.46 5.02
C PRO A 84 -9.50 -11.45 4.61
N GLY A 85 -10.55 -10.99 3.93
CA GLY A 85 -11.62 -11.88 3.44
C GLY A 85 -11.10 -12.95 2.50
N LEU A 86 -10.21 -12.58 1.57
CA LEU A 86 -9.54 -13.51 0.66
C LEU A 86 -8.69 -14.54 1.41
N VAL A 87 -7.79 -14.07 2.30
CA VAL A 87 -6.86 -14.95 3.03
C VAL A 87 -7.62 -15.94 3.91
N ILE A 88 -8.63 -15.47 4.67
CA ILE A 88 -9.45 -16.33 5.53
C ILE A 88 -10.18 -17.38 4.70
N THR A 89 -10.80 -16.99 3.59
CA THR A 89 -11.53 -17.91 2.71
C THR A 89 -10.61 -18.98 2.13
N LEU A 90 -9.45 -18.58 1.61
CA LEU A 90 -8.48 -19.50 1.03
C LEU A 90 -7.88 -20.45 2.08
N TYR A 91 -7.68 -19.97 3.30
CA TYR A 91 -7.21 -20.80 4.41
C TYR A 91 -8.26 -21.87 4.78
N VAL A 92 -9.51 -21.47 5.00
CA VAL A 92 -10.60 -22.38 5.39
C VAL A 92 -10.89 -23.42 4.32
N THR A 93 -10.78 -23.05 3.04
CA THR A 93 -11.00 -23.96 1.90
C THR A 93 -9.79 -24.84 1.57
N GLY A 94 -8.65 -24.66 2.25
CA GLY A 94 -7.40 -25.38 1.95
C GLY A 94 -6.72 -24.96 0.64
N ALA A 95 -7.19 -23.89 0.00
CA ALA A 95 -6.70 -23.43 -1.31
C ALA A 95 -5.57 -22.40 -1.22
N LEU A 96 -5.15 -21.99 -0.01
CA LEU A 96 -4.18 -20.91 0.20
C LEU A 96 -2.89 -21.07 -0.62
N ASN A 97 -2.22 -22.20 -0.53
CA ASN A 97 -0.95 -22.44 -1.23
C ASN A 97 -1.14 -22.82 -2.72
N THR A 98 -2.37 -23.14 -3.13
CA THR A 98 -2.72 -23.41 -4.53
C THR A 98 -2.93 -22.10 -5.29
N VAL A 99 -3.59 -21.12 -4.65
CA VAL A 99 -3.93 -19.83 -5.27
C VAL A 99 -2.83 -18.79 -5.06
N LEU A 100 -2.22 -18.76 -3.87
CA LEU A 100 -1.18 -17.78 -3.53
C LEU A 100 0.19 -18.47 -3.48
N SER A 101 1.05 -18.14 -4.46
CA SER A 101 2.46 -18.52 -4.42
C SER A 101 3.16 -17.92 -3.19
N LYS A 102 4.38 -18.36 -2.92
CA LYS A 102 5.18 -17.81 -1.81
C LYS A 102 5.45 -16.31 -2.00
N GLU A 103 5.68 -15.87 -3.23
CA GLU A 103 5.90 -14.47 -3.59
C GLU A 103 4.63 -13.64 -3.34
N HIS A 104 3.45 -14.16 -3.68
CA HIS A 104 2.17 -13.50 -3.33
C HIS A 104 2.04 -13.34 -1.82
N GLN A 105 2.28 -14.40 -1.05
CA GLN A 105 2.21 -14.37 0.42
C GLN A 105 3.20 -13.36 1.01
N TYR A 106 4.44 -13.31 0.51
CA TYR A 106 5.44 -12.34 0.97
C TYR A 106 5.05 -10.89 0.69
N GLU A 107 4.54 -10.59 -0.52
CA GLU A 107 4.13 -9.22 -0.85
C GLU A 107 2.83 -8.82 -0.13
N ILE A 108 1.94 -9.78 0.16
CA ILE A 108 0.78 -9.56 1.05
C ILE A 108 1.25 -9.20 2.47
N CYS A 109 2.15 -9.98 3.06
CA CYS A 109 2.70 -9.66 4.39
C CYS A 109 3.37 -8.28 4.37
N ARG A 110 4.20 -7.99 3.36
CA ARG A 110 4.84 -6.68 3.19
C ARG A 110 3.83 -5.54 3.10
N TYR A 111 2.74 -5.72 2.34
CA TYR A 111 1.66 -4.74 2.22
C TYR A 111 1.03 -4.47 3.59
N LEU A 112 0.68 -5.52 4.34
CA LEU A 112 0.07 -5.38 5.67
C LEU A 112 1.02 -4.67 6.64
N TYR A 113 2.31 -5.02 6.67
CA TYR A 113 3.30 -4.34 7.51
C TYR A 113 3.49 -2.87 7.15
N ASN A 114 3.41 -2.53 5.87
CA ASN A 114 3.56 -1.14 5.44
C ASN A 114 2.38 -0.26 5.84
N HIS A 115 1.20 -0.86 6.00
CA HIS A 115 -0.02 -0.15 6.38
C HIS A 115 -0.37 -0.26 7.86
N GLN A 116 0.45 -0.92 8.67
CA GLN A 116 0.29 -0.90 10.13
C GLN A 116 0.56 0.52 10.65
N ASN A 117 -0.37 1.04 11.44
CA ASN A 117 -0.22 2.33 12.09
C ASN A 117 0.84 2.28 13.20
N ARG A 118 1.30 3.46 13.63
CA ARG A 118 2.36 3.59 14.66
C ARG A 118 1.96 2.99 16.01
N ASP A 119 0.66 2.96 16.30
CA ASP A 119 0.08 2.37 17.52
C ASP A 119 0.00 0.83 17.45
N GLY A 120 0.31 0.21 16.31
CA GLY A 120 0.27 -1.23 16.11
C GLY A 120 -1.02 -1.76 15.48
N GLY A 121 -2.02 -0.91 15.26
CA GLY A 121 -3.29 -1.31 14.66
C GLY A 121 -3.38 -1.08 13.16
N TRP A 122 -4.57 -1.38 12.61
CA TRP A 122 -4.98 -1.07 11.23
C TRP A 122 -6.36 -0.43 11.20
N GLY A 123 -6.55 0.51 10.28
CA GLY A 123 -7.84 1.17 10.05
C GLY A 123 -8.76 0.42 9.10
N LEU A 124 -9.89 1.04 8.78
CA LEU A 124 -10.80 0.57 7.72
C LEU A 124 -10.20 0.72 6.32
N HIS A 125 -9.31 1.69 6.16
CA HIS A 125 -8.54 1.95 4.94
C HIS A 125 -7.12 2.41 5.31
N ILE A 126 -6.21 2.47 4.34
CA ILE A 126 -4.77 2.75 4.54
C ILE A 126 -4.46 4.09 5.22
N GLU A 127 -5.34 5.08 5.10
CA GLU A 127 -5.20 6.40 5.74
C GLU A 127 -5.97 6.52 7.06
N GLY A 128 -6.77 5.50 7.41
CA GLY A 128 -7.65 5.55 8.57
C GLY A 128 -6.91 5.28 9.89
N PRO A 129 -7.44 5.79 11.02
CA PRO A 129 -6.95 5.43 12.34
C PRO A 129 -7.23 3.96 12.63
N SER A 130 -6.49 3.38 13.58
CA SER A 130 -6.66 1.98 13.97
C SER A 130 -8.06 1.71 14.53
N THR A 131 -8.65 0.59 14.11
CA THR A 131 -9.98 0.14 14.55
C THR A 131 -9.92 -1.31 15.00
N MET A 132 -10.84 -1.75 15.88
CA MET A 132 -10.95 -3.16 16.24
C MET A 132 -11.16 -4.04 15.00
N PHE A 133 -12.06 -3.63 14.10
CA PHE A 133 -12.35 -4.38 12.87
C PHE A 133 -11.11 -4.52 11.97
N GLY A 134 -10.48 -3.41 11.61
CA GLY A 134 -9.28 -3.43 10.77
C GLY A 134 -8.12 -4.19 11.43
N THR A 135 -7.88 -3.94 12.72
CA THR A 135 -6.75 -4.54 13.43
C THR A 135 -6.90 -6.05 13.59
N VAL A 136 -8.06 -6.53 14.03
CA VAL A 136 -8.31 -7.96 14.22
C VAL A 136 -8.22 -8.72 12.90
N LEU A 137 -8.85 -8.21 11.84
CA LEU A 137 -8.83 -8.88 10.53
C LEU A 137 -7.43 -8.99 9.94
N ASN A 138 -6.64 -7.91 9.98
CA ASN A 138 -5.28 -7.93 9.45
C ASN A 138 -4.32 -8.75 10.34
N TYR A 139 -4.49 -8.71 11.67
CA TYR A 139 -3.77 -9.58 12.60
C TYR A 139 -4.01 -11.07 12.30
N VAL A 140 -5.28 -11.48 12.18
CA VAL A 140 -5.65 -12.86 11.87
C VAL A 140 -5.08 -13.27 10.51
N SER A 141 -5.16 -12.39 9.51
CA SER A 141 -4.63 -12.68 8.17
C SER A 141 -3.13 -12.98 8.19
N LEU A 142 -2.33 -12.17 8.90
CA LEU A 142 -0.91 -12.42 9.08
C LEU A 142 -0.66 -13.75 9.80
N LYS A 143 -1.45 -14.09 10.83
CA LYS A 143 -1.36 -15.39 11.52
C LYS A 143 -1.63 -16.57 10.58
N LEU A 144 -2.65 -16.47 9.72
CA LEU A 144 -3.01 -17.52 8.75
C LEU A 144 -1.97 -17.68 7.64
N LEU A 145 -1.23 -16.61 7.30
CA LEU A 145 -0.09 -16.64 6.38
C LEU A 145 1.19 -17.22 7.02
N GLY A 146 1.14 -17.60 8.30
CA GLY A 146 2.27 -18.23 9.00
C GLY A 146 3.20 -17.27 9.74
N GLU A 147 2.84 -15.99 9.86
CA GLU A 147 3.68 -15.01 10.55
C GLU A 147 3.73 -15.26 12.07
N CYS A 148 4.94 -15.17 12.62
CA CYS A 148 5.22 -15.34 14.04
C CYS A 148 5.34 -13.97 14.75
N ALA A 149 5.47 -14.00 16.08
CA ALA A 149 5.54 -12.77 16.89
C ALA A 149 6.70 -11.83 16.49
N GLU A 150 7.78 -12.39 15.93
CA GLU A 150 8.97 -11.66 15.51
C GLU A 150 8.91 -11.16 14.05
N GLY A 151 7.93 -11.62 13.26
CA GLY A 151 7.73 -11.20 11.88
C GLY A 151 7.40 -9.70 11.75
N GLY A 152 7.96 -9.06 10.72
CA GLY A 152 7.63 -7.68 10.31
C GLY A 152 7.76 -6.62 11.41
N GLU A 153 8.96 -6.38 11.97
CA GLU A 153 9.18 -5.38 13.05
C GLU A 153 8.24 -5.57 14.26
N ARG A 154 7.99 -6.84 14.65
CA ARG A 154 7.06 -7.20 15.75
C ARG A 154 5.62 -6.74 15.49
N ALA A 155 5.19 -6.70 14.23
CA ALA A 155 3.85 -6.26 13.86
C ALA A 155 2.76 -7.06 14.58
N ILE A 156 2.92 -8.40 14.64
CA ILE A 156 1.99 -9.31 15.33
C ILE A 156 1.89 -8.98 16.83
N GLU A 157 3.01 -8.75 17.50
CA GLU A 157 3.05 -8.42 18.92
C GLU A 157 2.35 -7.08 19.21
N LYS A 158 2.68 -6.04 18.44
CA LYS A 158 2.08 -4.70 18.56
C LYS A 158 0.58 -4.73 18.33
N ALA A 159 0.14 -5.44 17.30
CA ALA A 159 -1.27 -5.61 17.00
C ALA A 159 -2.03 -6.34 18.11
N ARG A 160 -1.46 -7.43 18.63
CA ARG A 160 -2.04 -8.16 19.77
C ARG A 160 -2.16 -7.25 21.00
N LYS A 161 -1.11 -6.49 21.31
CA LYS A 161 -1.12 -5.52 22.40
C LYS A 161 -2.23 -4.47 22.20
N TRP A 162 -2.30 -3.87 21.01
CA TRP A 162 -3.32 -2.88 20.66
C TRP A 162 -4.73 -3.46 20.84
N ILE A 163 -4.99 -4.68 20.35
CA ILE A 163 -6.27 -5.38 20.51
C ILE A 163 -6.63 -5.53 21.99
N LEU A 164 -5.71 -5.99 22.84
CA LEU A 164 -5.97 -6.22 24.26
C LEU A 164 -6.24 -4.92 25.03
N GLU A 165 -5.59 -3.82 24.67
CA GLU A 165 -5.79 -2.50 25.30
C GLU A 165 -7.13 -1.84 24.91
N HIS A 166 -7.64 -2.18 23.71
CA HIS A 166 -8.86 -1.63 23.13
C HIS A 166 -10.06 -2.57 23.21
N ASP A 167 -9.86 -3.81 23.71
CA ASP A 167 -10.94 -4.72 24.02
C ASP A 167 -11.79 -4.16 25.18
N SER A 168 -13.01 -3.74 24.85
CA SER A 168 -13.99 -3.25 25.81
C SER A 168 -14.50 -4.36 26.73
N PHE A 169 -14.39 -5.63 26.34
CA PHE A 169 -14.86 -6.76 27.13
C PHE A 169 -14.00 -6.98 28.38
N GLN A 170 -12.67 -6.87 28.26
CA GLN A 170 -11.73 -6.88 29.40
C GLN A 170 -11.99 -5.73 30.40
N LYS A 171 -12.49 -4.57 29.94
CA LYS A 171 -12.81 -3.43 30.81
C LYS A 171 -14.14 -3.61 31.55
N PHE A 172 -15.05 -4.43 31.03
CA PHE A 172 -16.33 -4.76 31.66
C PHE A 172 -16.21 -5.82 32.76
N VAL A 173 -15.29 -6.78 32.61
CA VAL A 173 -15.12 -7.91 33.56
C VAL A 173 -14.28 -7.52 34.79
N ASN A 174 -13.46 -6.47 34.70
CA ASN A 174 -12.58 -6.00 35.77
C ASN A 174 -13.14 -4.81 36.58
N LYS A 175 -14.46 -4.58 36.53
CA LYS A 175 -15.20 -3.64 37.40
C LYS A 175 -16.16 -4.41 38.29
#